data_AF-A0A1Z5L0T9-F1
#
_entry.id   AF-A0A1Z5L0T9-F1
#
_cell.length_a   1.000
_cell.length_b   1.000
_cell.length_c   1.000
_cell.angle_alpha   90.00
_cell.angle_beta   90.00
_cell.angle_gamma   90.00
#
_symmetry.space_group_name_H-M   'P 1'
#
loop_
_entity.id
_entity.type
_entity.pdbx_description
1 polymer ?
#
loop_
_entity_poly.entity_id
_entity_poly.type
_entity_poly.pdbx_seq_one_letter_code
_entity_poly.pdbx_strand_id
1 'polypeptide(L)' 'MKAEKYAEAVFHYTHAIKRDPSNSQLYSNRSLAFLKMDQFYLAYVDAKEVIRLNPKWAKGWYRKAEVEYHTQHLVPHTAF' A
#
# COMPACT_ATOMS: atom_id res chain seq x y z
N MET A 1 6.61 17.70 9.47
CA MET A 1 7.66 17.64 8.41
C MET A 1 7.69 16.36 7.56
N LYS A 2 7.93 15.14 8.07
CA LYS A 2 7.92 13.91 7.23
C LYS A 2 6.51 13.33 7.01
N ALA A 3 5.69 13.27 8.05
CA ALA A 3 4.31 12.81 7.97
C ALA A 3 3.46 13.63 6.98
N GLU A 4 3.64 14.95 6.94
CA GLU A 4 2.96 15.85 6.00
C GLU A 4 3.28 15.51 4.54
N LYS A 5 4.53 15.18 4.23
CA LYS A 5 4.95 14.79 2.87
C LYS A 5 4.30 13.48 2.43
N TYR A 6 4.09 12.54 3.36
CA TYR A 6 3.40 11.29 3.07
C TYR A 6 1.91 11.49 2.87
N ALA A 7 1.26 12.36 3.66
CA ALA A 7 -0.14 12.72 3.47
C ALA A 7 -0.37 13.40 2.10
N GLU A 8 0.52 14.31 1.70
CA GLU A 8 0.49 14.93 0.38
C GLU A 8 0.71 13.89 -0.75
N ALA A 9 1.65 12.97 -0.57
CA ALA A 9 1.85 11.87 -1.51
C ALA A 9 0.59 11.00 -1.67
N VAL A 10 -0.07 10.66 -0.56
CA VAL A 10 -1.34 9.91 -0.57
C VAL A 10 -2.42 10.68 -1.35
N PHE A 11 -2.52 11.99 -1.16
CA PHE A 11 -3.46 12.83 -1.91
C PHE A 11 -3.19 12.75 -3.42
N HIS A 12 -1.96 13.00 -3.85
CA HIS A 12 -1.58 12.97 -5.27
C HIS A 12 -1.79 11.58 -5.89
N TYR A 13 -1.37 10.50 -5.21
CA TYR A 13 -1.60 9.15 -5.70
C TYR A 13 -3.08 8.79 -5.77
N THR A 14 -3.91 9.26 -4.84
CA THR A 14 -5.35 9.03 -4.88
C THR A 14 -5.99 9.72 -6.10
N HIS A 15 -5.55 10.93 -6.44
CA HIS A 15 -5.97 11.59 -7.66
C HIS A 15 -5.47 10.87 -8.92
N ALA A 16 -4.22 10.42 -8.93
CA ALA A 16 -3.66 9.68 -10.05
C ALA A 16 -4.39 8.35 -10.29
N ILE A 17 -4.72 7.61 -9.23
CA ILE A 17 -5.48 6.35 -9.29
C ILE A 17 -6.88 6.56 -9.88
N LYS A 18 -7.54 7.68 -9.57
CA LYS A 18 -8.82 8.03 -10.22
C LYS A 18 -8.70 8.22 -11.73
N ARG A 19 -7.51 8.59 -12.23
CA ARG A 19 -7.25 8.78 -13.67
C ARG A 19 -6.79 7.50 -14.34
N ASP A 20 -5.98 6.70 -13.65
CA ASP A 20 -5.47 5.42 -14.12
C ASP A 20 -5.60 4.36 -13.01
N PRO A 21 -6.79 3.73 -12.87
CA PRO A 21 -7.03 2.74 -11.83
C PRO A 21 -6.36 1.40 -12.10
N SER A 22 -5.75 1.22 -13.28
CA SER A 22 -5.08 -0.02 -13.70
C SER A 22 -3.59 -0.03 -13.38
N ASN A 23 -3.03 1.11 -13.01
CA ASN A 23 -1.60 1.27 -12.78
C ASN A 23 -1.20 0.80 -11.38
N SER A 24 -0.69 -0.43 -11.32
CA SER A 24 -0.20 -1.06 -10.10
C SER A 24 0.90 -0.26 -9.38
N GLN A 25 1.68 0.56 -10.10
CA GLN A 25 2.75 1.36 -9.47
C GLN A 25 2.20 2.45 -8.56
N LEU A 26 1.03 3.03 -8.91
CA LEU A 26 0.38 4.06 -8.10
C LEU A 26 -0.06 3.49 -6.75
N TYR A 27 -0.70 2.32 -6.76
CA TYR A 27 -1.06 1.60 -5.53
C TYR A 27 0.17 1.20 -4.71
N SER A 28 1.25 0.73 -5.35
CA SER A 28 2.50 0.38 -4.65
C SER A 28 3.13 1.59 -3.92
N ASN A 29 3.08 2.77 -4.54
CA ASN A 29 3.66 3.98 -3.95
C ASN A 29 2.74 4.57 -2.87
N ARG A 30 1.42 4.52 -3.06
CA ARG A 30 0.47 4.92 -2.03
C ARG A 30 0.48 3.98 -0.82
N SER A 31 0.64 2.68 -1.02
CA SER A 31 0.87 1.68 0.03
C SER A 31 2.09 2.04 0.89
N LEU A 32 3.22 2.39 0.27
CA LEU A 32 4.41 2.83 0.99
C LEU A 32 4.15 4.11 1.79
N ALA A 33 3.45 5.08 1.21
CA ALA A 33 3.13 6.33 1.90
C ALA A 33 2.26 6.09 3.14
N PHE A 34 1.23 5.23 3.02
CA PHE A 34 0.42 4.80 4.16
C PHE A 34 1.25 4.06 5.22
N LEU A 35 2.18 3.20 4.80
CA LEU A 35 3.08 2.48 5.72
C LEU A 35 3.96 3.46 6.51
N LYS A 36 4.47 4.52 5.88
CA LYS A 36 5.25 5.57 6.57
C LYS A 36 4.41 6.49 7.47
N MET A 37 3.08 6.35 7.44
CA MET A 37 2.13 7.03 8.31
C MET A 37 1.50 6.08 9.33
N ASP A 38 2.03 4.86 9.46
CA ASP A 38 1.49 3.78 10.30
C ASP A 38 0.02 3.40 9.99
N GLN A 39 -0.46 3.75 8.78
CA GLN A 39 -1.80 3.42 8.28
C GLN A 39 -1.80 2.02 7.66
N PHE A 40 -1.52 1.00 8.48
CA PHE A 40 -1.21 -0.33 7.98
C PHE A 40 -2.34 -1.01 7.23
N TYR A 41 -3.60 -0.85 7.67
CA TYR A 41 -4.75 -1.42 6.96
C TYR A 41 -4.85 -0.89 5.52
N LEU A 42 -4.72 0.43 5.34
CA LEU A 42 -4.77 1.06 4.02
C LEU A 42 -3.57 0.64 3.15
N ALA A 43 -2.38 0.56 3.75
CA ALA A 43 -1.20 0.04 3.07
C ALA A 43 -1.37 -1.40 2.58
N TYR A 44 -2.02 -2.26 3.39
CA TYR A 44 -2.31 -3.65 3.05
C TYR A 44 -3.31 -3.76 1.89
N VAL A 45 -4.38 -2.96 1.93
CA VAL A 45 -5.38 -2.92 0.84
C VAL A 45 -4.72 -2.54 -0.47
N ASP A 46 -3.90 -1.49 -0.49
CA ASP A 46 -3.18 -1.08 -1.70
C ASP A 46 -2.19 -2.17 -2.15
N ALA A 47 -1.47 -2.84 -1.24
CA ALA A 47 -0.56 -3.92 -1.59
C ALA A 47 -1.27 -5.12 -2.24
N LYS A 48 -2.45 -5.49 -1.75
CA LYS A 48 -3.31 -6.51 -2.37
C LYS A 48 -3.75 -6.09 -3.77
N GLU A 49 -4.05 -4.81 -3.96
CA GLU A 49 -4.44 -4.28 -5.27
C GLU A 49 -3.29 -4.32 -6.28
N VAL A 50 -2.04 -4.05 -5.85
CA VAL A 50 -0.85 -4.25 -6.70
C VAL A 50 -0.76 -5.69 -7.19
N ILE A 51 -0.94 -6.67 -6.28
CA ILE A 51 -0.89 -8.10 -6.62
C ILE A 51 -2.04 -8.48 -7.56
N ARG A 52 -3.24 -7.93 -7.33
CA ARG A 52 -4.40 -8.17 -8.19
C ARG A 52 -4.17 -7.67 -9.62
N LEU A 53 -3.61 -6.47 -9.76
CA LEU A 53 -3.34 -5.83 -11.05
C LEU A 53 -2.12 -6.41 -11.77
N ASN A 54 -1.06 -6.75 -11.02
CA ASN A 54 0.18 -7.29 -11.58
C ASN A 54 0.79 -8.36 -10.66
N PRO A 55 0.27 -9.61 -10.69
CA PRO A 55 0.69 -10.67 -9.77
C PRO A 55 2.15 -11.12 -9.96
N LYS A 56 2.73 -10.87 -11.14
CA LYS A 56 4.13 -11.19 -11.46
C LYS A 56 5.11 -10.14 -10.95
N TRP A 57 4.63 -8.97 -10.53
CA TRP A 57 5.51 -7.91 -10.05
C TRP A 57 5.84 -8.11 -8.57
N ALA A 58 7.09 -8.48 -8.29
CA ALA A 58 7.59 -8.77 -6.95
C ALA A 58 7.33 -7.65 -5.93
N LYS A 59 7.23 -6.39 -6.38
CA LYS A 59 6.99 -5.24 -5.49
C LYS A 59 5.64 -5.30 -4.78
N GLY A 60 4.60 -5.87 -5.39
CA GLY A 60 3.30 -6.05 -4.74
C GLY A 60 3.39 -6.99 -3.54
N TRP A 61 4.03 -8.14 -3.72
CA TRP A 61 4.29 -9.10 -2.65
C TRP A 61 5.21 -8.53 -1.58
N TYR A 62 6.25 -7.80 -1.98
CA TYR A 62 7.15 -7.12 -1.04
C TYR A 62 6.38 -6.11 -0.16
N ARG A 63 5.51 -5.28 -0.74
CA ARG A 63 4.67 -4.34 0.02
C ARG A 63 3.75 -5.06 0.98
N LYS A 64 3.11 -6.15 0.55
CA LYS A 64 2.25 -6.96 1.42
C LYS A 64 3.04 -7.51 2.61
N ALA A 65 4.21 -8.10 2.35
CA ALA A 65 5.09 -8.64 3.39
C ALA A 65 5.63 -7.55 4.33
N GLU A 66 5.99 -6.38 3.82
CA GLU A 66 6.42 -5.23 4.62
C GLU A 66 5.29 -4.80 5.57
N VAL A 67 4.07 -4.65 5.07
CA VAL A 67 2.90 -4.36 5.90
C VAL A 67 2.66 -5.45 6.93
N GLU A 68 2.64 -6.72 6.52
CA GLU A 68 2.42 -7.86 7.41
C GLU A 68 3.48 -7.94 8.52
N TYR A 69 4.75 -7.66 8.21
CA TYR A 69 5.83 -7.58 9.20
C TYR A 69 5.60 -6.47 10.22
N HIS A 70 5.14 -5.29 9.79
CA HIS A 70 4.78 -4.20 10.71
C HIS A 70 3.51 -4.52 11.52
N THR A 71 2.55 -5.25 10.93
CA THR A 71 1.30 -5.65 11.60
C THR A 71 1.35 -7.00 12.30
N GLN A 72 2.49 -7.71 12.31
CA GLN A 72 2.66 -8.96 13.06
C GLN A 72 2.47 -8.76 14.58
N HIS A 73 2.36 -7.52 15.04
CA HIS A 73 1.95 -7.14 16.39
C HIS A 73 0.44 -6.80 16.54
N LEU A 74 -0.36 -6.80 15.46
CA LEU A 74 -1.72 -6.22 15.46
C LEU A 74 -2.79 -6.94 14.60
N VAL A 75 -2.46 -7.92 13.74
CA VAL A 75 -3.49 -8.72 13.04
C VAL A 75 -3.26 -10.22 13.20
N PRO A 76 -4.24 -10.97 13.73
CA PRO A 76 -4.12 -12.42 13.84
C PRO A 76 -4.07 -13.06 12.46
N HIS A 77 -3.10 -13.94 12.25
CA HIS A 77 -2.84 -14.69 11.02
C HIS A 77 -3.94 -15.71 10.63
N THR A 78 -5.18 -15.54 11.10
CA THR A 78 -6.26 -16.52 10.88
C THR A 78 -7.56 -15.84 10.46
N ALA A 79 -7.74 -15.75 9.15
CA ALA A 79 -9.05 -15.79 8.53
C ALA A 79 -8.86 -16.52 7.18
N PHE A 80 -8.89 -17.85 7.28
CA PHE A 80 -9.18 -18.72 6.14
C PHE A 80 -10.69 -18.67 5.86
#